data_AF-J3CGW2-F1
#
_entry.id   AF-J3CGW2-F1
#
_cell.length_a   1.000
_cell.length_b   1.000
_cell.length_c   1.000
_cell.angle_alpha   90.00
_cell.angle_beta   90.00
_cell.angle_gamma   90.00
#
_symmetry.space_group_name_H-M   'P 1'
#
loop_
_entity.id
_entity.type
_entity.pdbx_description
1 polymer ?
#
loop_
_entity_poly.entity_id
_entity_poly.type
_entity_poly.pdbx_seq_one_letter_code
_entity_poly.pdbx_strand_id
1 'polypeptide(L)'
;MSGVRGSAYHLAEGILIDGVQRNKDYPDQFWMPPQEQRERLQAGQSAKVGLEIADTGERFWVIITRVERQGESLRYWGRVDNDLQVFVEDPDYEVCFGPANVLDTDPES
;
A
#
# COMPACT_ATOMS: atom_id res chain seq x y z
N MET A 1 -18.72 -29.61 -24.48
CA MET A 1 -19.08 -28.72 -23.35
C MET A 1 -18.28 -29.14 -22.13
N SER A 2 -17.32 -28.30 -21.76
CA SER A 2 -16.52 -28.26 -20.51
C SER A 2 -15.39 -27.28 -20.85
N GLY A 3 -15.20 -26.13 -20.22
CA GLY A 3 -15.57 -25.76 -18.86
C GLY A 3 -14.29 -25.33 -18.15
N VAL A 4 -13.69 -24.22 -18.57
CA VAL A 4 -12.79 -23.41 -17.74
C VAL A 4 -13.03 -21.97 -18.16
N ARG A 5 -13.99 -21.30 -17.51
CA ARG A 5 -14.00 -19.83 -17.52
C ARG A 5 -12.83 -19.42 -16.63
N GLY A 6 -11.76 -18.91 -17.24
CA GLY A 6 -10.70 -18.24 -16.49
C GLY A 6 -11.35 -17.18 -15.62
N SER A 7 -11.24 -17.33 -14.31
CA SER A 7 -11.70 -16.32 -13.37
C SER A 7 -10.84 -15.07 -13.62
N ALA A 8 -11.43 -14.08 -14.29
CA ALA A 8 -10.81 -12.78 -14.44
C ALA A 8 -10.93 -12.09 -13.07
N TYR A 9 -9.90 -12.21 -12.25
CA TYR A 9 -9.80 -11.48 -11.00
C TYR A 9 -9.54 -10.01 -11.34
N HIS A 10 -10.58 -9.19 -11.22
CA HIS A 10 -10.42 -7.76 -11.26
C HIS A 10 -9.98 -7.31 -9.87
N LEU A 11 -8.80 -6.73 -9.79
CA LEU A 11 -8.56 -5.76 -8.74
C LEU A 11 -9.70 -4.74 -8.87
N ALA A 12 -10.49 -4.50 -7.81
CA ALA A 12 -11.33 -3.32 -7.84
C ALA A 12 -10.41 -2.12 -8.11
N GLU A 13 -10.79 -1.23 -9.03
CA GLU A 13 -10.00 -0.04 -9.35
C GLU A 13 -9.99 0.88 -8.11
N GLY A 14 -9.05 0.62 -7.20
CA GLY A 14 -8.86 1.39 -5.98
C GLY A 14 -7.73 2.40 -6.14
N ILE A 15 -7.85 3.52 -5.44
CA ILE A 15 -6.83 4.59 -5.44
C ILE A 15 -6.10 4.52 -4.11
N LEU A 16 -4.76 4.44 -4.16
CA LEU A 16 -3.96 4.52 -2.94
C LEU A 16 -4.16 5.87 -2.27
N ILE A 17 -4.37 5.85 -0.96
CA ILE A 17 -4.54 7.05 -0.16
C ILE A 17 -3.24 7.86 -0.18
N ASP A 18 -3.35 9.16 -0.44
CA ASP A 18 -2.29 10.13 -0.17
C ASP A 18 -2.35 10.53 1.31
N GLY A 19 -1.49 9.91 2.12
CA GLY A 19 -1.41 10.17 3.55
C GLY A 19 -0.94 11.58 3.87
N VAL A 20 -0.13 12.20 2.99
CA VAL A 20 0.34 13.58 3.16
C VAL A 20 -0.81 14.56 3.01
N GLN A 21 -1.61 14.39 1.95
CA GLN A 21 -2.80 15.21 1.76
C GLN A 21 -3.83 14.96 2.88
N ARG A 22 -4.01 13.71 3.31
CA ARG A 22 -4.93 13.39 4.41
C ARG A 22 -4.51 13.98 5.76
N ASN A 23 -3.22 13.93 6.09
CA ASN A 23 -2.66 14.59 7.27
C ASN A 23 -2.84 16.11 7.19
N LYS A 24 -2.65 16.71 6.02
CA LYS A 24 -2.87 18.15 5.82
C LYS A 24 -4.33 18.57 6.05
N ASP A 25 -5.28 17.78 5.56
CA ASP A 25 -6.72 18.07 5.68
C ASP A 25 -7.25 17.79 7.09
N TYR A 26 -6.67 16.80 7.79
CA TYR A 26 -7.12 16.35 9.11
C TYR A 26 -5.95 16.12 10.09
N PRO A 27 -5.14 17.13 10.41
CA PRO A 27 -3.90 16.96 11.17
C PRO A 27 -4.11 16.41 12.58
N ASP A 28 -5.26 16.70 13.20
CA ASP A 28 -5.61 16.25 14.55
C ASP A 28 -6.18 14.82 14.59
N GLN A 29 -6.58 14.27 13.44
CA GLN A 29 -7.26 12.96 13.34
C GLN A 29 -6.44 11.94 12.54
N PHE A 30 -5.44 12.40 11.79
CA PHE A 30 -4.66 11.57 10.89
C PHE A 30 -3.18 11.80 11.15
N TRP A 31 -2.60 10.98 12.03
CA TRP A 31 -1.15 10.93 12.20
C TRP A 31 -0.51 10.12 11.07
N MET A 32 0.72 10.49 10.68
CA MET A 32 1.56 9.70 9.79
C MET A 32 3.05 9.86 10.17
N PRO A 33 3.91 8.92 9.80
CA PRO A 33 5.35 9.03 10.05
C PRO A 33 5.98 10.23 9.31
N PRO A 34 7.03 10.85 9.87
CA PRO A 34 7.79 11.91 9.19
C PRO A 34 8.31 11.47 7.81
N GLN A 35 8.48 12.42 6.90
CA GLN A 35 8.95 12.14 5.54
C GLN A 35 10.27 11.36 5.52
N GLU A 36 11.24 11.74 6.34
CA GLU A 36 12.54 11.09 6.46
C GLU A 36 12.41 9.59 6.82
N GLN A 37 11.47 9.23 7.69
CA GLN A 37 11.20 7.85 8.06
C GLN A 37 10.58 7.08 6.87
N ARG A 38 9.61 7.68 6.18
CA ARG A 38 8.95 7.08 5.01
C ARG A 38 9.87 6.91 3.81
N GLU A 39 10.91 7.72 3.67
CA GLU A 39 11.89 7.66 2.56
C GLU A 39 13.06 6.71 2.81
N ARG A 40 13.21 6.23 4.06
CA ARG A 40 14.31 5.34 4.48
C ARG A 40 13.94 3.87 4.51
N LEU A 41 12.70 3.54 4.16
CA LEU A 41 12.22 2.16 4.14
C LEU A 41 13.03 1.30 3.16
N GLN A 42 13.29 0.07 3.57
CA GLN A 42 14.09 -0.90 2.85
C GLN A 42 13.28 -2.17 2.55
N ALA A 43 13.77 -2.97 1.60
CA ALA A 43 13.20 -4.29 1.36
C ALA A 43 13.31 -5.17 2.62
N GLY A 44 12.25 -5.91 2.91
CA GLY A 44 12.06 -6.69 4.13
C GLY A 44 11.28 -5.97 5.22
N GLN A 45 11.18 -4.64 5.18
CA GLN A 45 10.42 -3.87 6.17
C GLN A 45 8.93 -3.77 5.84
N SER A 46 8.12 -3.57 6.88
CA SER A 46 6.67 -3.43 6.75
C SER A 46 6.23 -1.96 6.72
N ALA A 47 5.28 -1.67 5.83
CA ALA A 47 4.61 -0.37 5.74
C ALA A 47 3.10 -0.55 5.72
N LYS A 48 2.37 0.34 6.39
CA LYS A 48 0.92 0.39 6.29
C LYS A 48 0.53 1.33 5.17
N VAL A 49 -0.29 0.85 4.26
CA VAL A 49 -0.85 1.63 3.16
C VAL A 49 -2.38 1.63 3.26
N GLY A 50 -3.03 2.49 2.50
CA GLY A 50 -4.49 2.52 2.43
C GLY A 50 -4.96 2.62 1.00
N LEU A 51 -6.14 2.08 0.75
CA LEU A 51 -6.79 2.05 -0.55
C LEU A 51 -8.24 2.50 -0.40
N GLU A 52 -8.66 3.42 -1.26
CA GLU A 52 -10.06 3.84 -1.39
C GLU A 52 -10.69 3.14 -2.60
N ILE A 53 -11.87 2.55 -2.39
CA ILE A 53 -12.65 1.85 -3.40
C ILE A 53 -14.09 2.34 -3.27
N ALA A 54 -14.52 3.16 -4.23
CA ALA A 54 -15.82 3.83 -4.18
C ALA A 54 -16.06 4.50 -2.80
N ASP A 55 -17.10 4.08 -2.07
CA ASP A 55 -17.46 4.65 -0.76
C ASP A 55 -16.82 3.91 0.43
N THR A 56 -15.87 3.01 0.17
CA THR A 56 -15.19 2.20 1.19
C THR A 56 -13.68 2.41 1.16
N GLY A 57 -13.01 2.17 2.28
CA GLY A 57 -11.57 2.20 2.34
C GLY A 57 -11.03 1.14 3.29
N GLU A 58 -9.90 0.54 2.93
CA GLU A 58 -9.20 -0.43 3.76
C GLU A 58 -7.75 0.01 3.96
N ARG A 59 -7.19 -0.29 5.14
CA ARG A 59 -5.77 -0.09 5.43
C ARG A 59 -5.15 -1.45 5.69
N PHE A 60 -3.98 -1.68 5.14
CA PHE A 60 -3.35 -2.97 5.15
C PHE A 60 -1.84 -2.85 5.22
N TRP A 61 -1.19 -3.92 5.67
CA TRP A 61 0.26 -3.98 5.76
C TRP A 61 0.82 -4.59 4.49
N VAL A 62 1.99 -4.08 4.08
CA VAL A 62 2.78 -4.66 3.00
C VAL A 62 4.20 -4.86 3.47
N ILE A 63 4.80 -5.99 3.12
CA ILE A 63 6.25 -6.21 3.21
C ILE A 63 6.87 -5.69 1.93
N ILE A 64 7.80 -4.73 2.05
CA ILE A 64 8.51 -4.18 0.90
C ILE A 64 9.41 -5.25 0.29
N THR A 65 9.20 -5.57 -0.98
CA THR A 65 9.98 -6.54 -1.75
C THR A 65 11.08 -5.86 -2.55
N ARG A 66 10.83 -4.63 -3.01
CA ARG A 66 11.78 -3.87 -3.84
C ARG A 66 11.63 -2.35 -3.63
N VAL A 67 12.77 -1.67 -3.65
CA VAL A 67 12.87 -0.20 -3.66
C VAL A 67 13.45 0.26 -4.99
N GLU A 68 12.78 1.18 -5.67
CA GLU A 68 13.22 1.77 -6.93
C GLU A 68 13.42 3.28 -6.77
N ARG A 69 14.64 3.76 -7.07
CA ARG A 69 14.97 5.19 -7.07
C ARG A 69 15.37 5.62 -8.47
N GLN A 70 14.66 6.61 -9.02
CA GLN A 70 14.96 7.22 -10.32
C GLN A 70 15.04 8.75 -10.13
N GLY A 71 16.26 9.25 -9.99
CA GLY A 71 16.50 10.65 -9.62
C GLY A 71 15.86 10.96 -8.26
N GLU A 72 14.96 11.95 -8.24
CA GLU A 72 14.20 12.35 -7.05
C GLU A 72 12.96 11.49 -6.78
N SER A 73 12.57 10.62 -7.73
CA SER A 73 11.43 9.72 -7.55
C SER A 73 11.82 8.47 -6.77
N LEU A 74 11.02 8.14 -5.75
CA LEU A 74 11.15 6.94 -4.93
C LEU A 74 9.86 6.13 -5.00
N ARG A 75 9.98 4.84 -5.34
CA ARG A 75 8.87 3.89 -5.37
C ARG A 75 9.21 2.64 -4.58
N TYR A 76 8.21 2.09 -3.93
CA TYR A 76 8.23 0.82 -3.25
C TYR A 76 7.33 -0.14 -3.99
N TRP A 77 7.74 -1.40 -3.99
CA TRP A 77 6.90 -2.54 -4.33
C TRP A 77 6.78 -3.37 -3.06
N GLY A 78 5.56 -3.75 -2.69
CA GLY A 78 5.34 -4.52 -1.48
C GLY A 78 4.23 -5.54 -1.66
N ARG A 79 4.46 -6.72 -1.09
CA ARG A 79 3.47 -7.80 -1.05
C ARG A 79 2.59 -7.62 0.17
N VAL A 80 1.29 -7.81 0.01
CA VAL A 80 0.32 -7.74 1.11
C VAL A 80 0.67 -8.75 2.20
N ASP A 81 0.68 -8.30 3.46
CA ASP A 81 1.05 -9.08 4.65
C ASP A 81 -0.09 -9.15 5.66
N ASN A 82 -1.32 -9.31 5.15
CA ASN A 82 -2.52 -9.59 5.94
C ASN A 82 -3.63 -10.16 5.05
N ASP A 83 -4.61 -10.82 5.67
CA ASP A 83 -5.86 -11.16 4.99
C ASP A 83 -6.62 -9.86 4.70
N LEU A 84 -6.53 -9.40 3.45
CA LEU A 84 -7.34 -8.30 2.94
C LEU A 84 -8.77 -8.79 2.74
N GLN A 85 -9.75 -8.17 3.39
CA GLN A 85 -11.15 -8.57 3.19
C GLN A 85 -11.69 -8.12 1.85
N VAL A 86 -11.11 -7.05 1.29
CA VAL A 86 -11.60 -6.44 0.06
C VAL A 86 -10.78 -6.87 -1.16
N PHE A 87 -9.68 -7.63 -0.97
CA PHE A 87 -8.75 -7.94 -2.05
C PHE A 87 -7.97 -9.27 -1.90
N VAL A 88 -7.90 -9.95 -3.05
CA VAL A 88 -6.81 -10.84 -3.52
C VAL A 88 -6.86 -12.33 -3.09
N GLU A 89 -7.22 -13.18 -4.06
CA GLU A 89 -6.94 -14.64 -4.06
C GLU A 89 -5.50 -14.97 -4.54
N ASP A 90 -4.70 -13.95 -4.90
CA ASP A 90 -3.32 -14.08 -5.39
C ASP A 90 -2.29 -13.70 -4.31
N PRO A 91 -1.70 -14.68 -3.61
CA PRO A 91 -0.75 -14.42 -2.52
C PRO A 91 0.51 -13.67 -2.98
N ASP A 92 0.79 -13.58 -4.27
CA ASP A 92 1.97 -12.91 -4.83
C ASP A 92 1.66 -11.48 -5.35
N TYR A 93 0.47 -10.96 -5.07
CA TYR A 93 0.11 -9.61 -5.49
C TYR A 93 1.01 -8.53 -4.86
N GLU A 94 1.65 -7.73 -5.70
CA GLU A 94 2.47 -6.59 -5.29
C GLU A 94 1.75 -5.26 -5.55
N VAL A 95 1.82 -4.38 -4.56
CA VAL A 95 1.36 -3.00 -4.62
C VAL A 95 2.56 -2.09 -4.89
N CYS A 96 2.45 -1.23 -5.91
CA CYS A 96 3.40 -0.16 -6.15
C CYS A 96 2.95 1.13 -5.46
N PHE A 97 3.79 1.74 -4.62
CA PHE A 97 3.44 2.92 -3.85
C PHE A 97 4.65 3.84 -3.61
N GLY A 98 4.39 5.11 -3.27
CA GLY A 98 5.42 6.08 -2.93
C GLY A 98 5.45 6.40 -1.44
N PRO A 99 6.42 7.21 -0.97
CA PRO A 99 6.47 7.67 0.42
C PRO A 99 5.16 8.33 0.87
N ALA A 100 4.46 9.05 -0.01
CA ALA A 100 3.19 9.71 0.30
C ALA A 100 2.07 8.74 0.72
N ASN A 101 2.17 7.47 0.32
CA ASN A 101 1.17 6.45 0.63
C ASN A 101 1.47 5.67 1.92
N VAL A 102 2.62 5.90 2.55
CA VAL A 102 2.99 5.26 3.82
C VAL A 102 2.26 5.95 4.96
N LEU A 103 1.29 5.23 5.53
CA LEU A 103 0.43 5.70 6.62
C LEU A 103 0.99 5.34 8.00
N ASP A 104 1.79 4.28 8.06
CA ASP A 104 2.48 3.82 9.26
C ASP A 104 3.69 2.97 8.88
N THR A 105 4.62 2.79 9.79
CA THR A 105 5.78 1.89 9.67
C THR A 105 5.85 1.05 10.93
N ASP A 106 6.08 -0.25 10.79
CA ASP A 106 6.29 -1.08 11.97
C ASP A 106 7.63 -0.71 12.63
N PRO A 107 7.63 -0.25 13.91
CA PRO A 107 8.86 0.14 14.59
C PRO A 107 9.80 -1.04 14.89
N GLU A 108 9.36 -2.30 14.72
CA GLU A 108 10.15 -3.50 15.04
C GLU A 108 10.72 -4.24 13.81
N SER A 109 10.55 -3.69 12.59
CA SER A 109 11.03 -4.28 11.31
C SER A 109 12.47 -3.95 10.93
#